data_AF-A0A0E9N120-F1
#
_entry.id   AF-A0A0E9N120-F1
#
_cell.length_a   1.000
_cell.length_b   1.000
_cell.length_c   1.000
_cell.angle_alpha   90.00
_cell.angle_beta   90.00
_cell.angle_gamma   90.00
#
_symmetry.space_group_name_H-M   'P 1'
#
loop_
_entity.id
_entity.type
_entity.pdbx_description
1 polymer ?
#
loop_
_entity_poly.entity_id
_entity_poly.type
_entity_poly.pdbx_seq_one_letter_code
_entity_poly.pdbx_strand_id
1 'polypeptide(L)'
;MNRNQYSANFTQNNKKQMAVYSDTGELLWTGEKVTNADIPASFSSSMKQGNYTTNDISDVYRVSRNGQTQYYITLSGTPTRRYMYDNNGKLINE
;
A
#
# COMPACT_ATOMS: atom_id res chain seq x y z
N MET A 1 0.14 2.77 11.24
CA MET A 1 -1.31 2.72 11.52
C MET A 1 -1.59 3.74 12.60
N ASN A 2 -2.53 4.66 12.37
CA ASN A 2 -2.98 5.54 13.44
C ASN A 2 -3.58 4.68 14.56
N ARG A 3 -3.50 5.11 15.82
CA ARG A 3 -3.88 4.30 17.01
C ARG A 3 -5.34 3.81 17.04
N ASN A 4 -6.18 4.21 16.08
CA ASN A 4 -7.62 3.94 16.03
C ASN A 4 -8.06 3.44 14.63
N GLN A 5 -7.33 2.50 14.04
CA GLN A 5 -7.70 1.89 12.76
C GLN A 5 -7.69 0.37 12.86
N TYR A 6 -8.71 -0.26 12.28
CA TYR A 6 -8.88 -1.70 12.25
C TYR A 6 -8.77 -2.20 10.81
N SER A 7 -8.08 -3.31 10.59
CA SER A 7 -7.96 -3.92 9.26
C SER A 7 -8.61 -5.30 9.22
N ALA A 8 -9.46 -5.52 8.23
CA ALA A 8 -9.98 -6.84 7.86
C ALA A 8 -9.19 -7.33 6.65
N ASN A 9 -8.53 -8.48 6.78
CA ASN A 9 -7.80 -9.13 5.71
C ASN A 9 -8.53 -10.42 5.33
N PHE A 10 -8.87 -10.56 4.05
CA PHE A 10 -9.65 -11.70 3.57
C PHE A 10 -9.25 -12.05 2.14
N THR A 11 -9.71 -13.19 1.65
CA THR A 11 -9.52 -13.58 0.25
C THR A 11 -10.86 -13.52 -0.47
N GLN A 12 -10.90 -12.81 -1.59
CA GLN A 12 -12.07 -12.71 -2.46
C GLN A 12 -11.59 -12.93 -3.90
N ASN A 13 -12.26 -13.82 -4.65
CA ASN A 13 -11.89 -14.16 -6.03
C ASN A 13 -10.40 -14.54 -6.19
N ASN A 14 -9.87 -15.35 -5.26
CA ASN A 14 -8.46 -15.77 -5.19
C ASN A 14 -7.45 -14.62 -5.02
N LYS A 15 -7.90 -13.44 -4.61
CA LYS A 15 -7.02 -12.29 -4.33
C LYS A 15 -7.12 -11.89 -2.87
N LYS A 16 -5.97 -11.59 -2.25
CA LYS A 16 -5.93 -11.02 -0.90
C LYS A 16 -6.48 -9.60 -0.95
N GLN A 17 -7.48 -9.35 -0.15
CA GLN A 17 -8.11 -8.05 0.04
C GLN A 17 -7.81 -7.53 1.44
N MET A 18 -7.85 -6.22 1.58
CA MET A 18 -7.72 -5.49 2.82
C MET A 18 -8.80 -4.42 2.85
N ALA A 19 -9.54 -4.32 3.95
CA ALA A 19 -10.44 -3.19 4.22
C ALA A 19 -10.04 -2.57 5.55
N VAL A 20 -9.89 -1.25 5.57
CA VAL A 20 -9.48 -0.52 6.78
C VAL A 20 -10.58 0.42 7.22
N TYR A 21 -10.86 0.36 8.51
CA TYR A 21 -11.95 1.06 9.17
C TYR A 21 -11.42 1.99 10.25
N SER A 22 -12.15 3.06 10.53
CA SER A 22 -11.97 3.87 11.74
C SER A 22 -12.42 3.10 12.99
N ASP A 23 -12.20 3.68 14.16
CA ASP A 23 -12.77 3.23 15.43
C ASP A 23 -14.28 3.39 15.53
N THR A 24 -14.89 4.25 14.73
CA THR A 24 -16.35 4.38 14.59
C THR A 24 -16.97 3.39 13.59
N GLY A 25 -16.15 2.57 12.93
CA GLY A 25 -16.60 1.61 11.92
C GLY A 25 -16.76 2.18 10.50
N GLU A 26 -16.34 3.42 10.26
CA GLU A 26 -16.32 4.02 8.93
C GLU A 26 -15.28 3.33 8.04
N LEU A 27 -15.66 2.93 6.83
CA LEU A 27 -14.71 2.39 5.85
C LEU A 27 -13.82 3.52 5.31
N LEU A 28 -12.53 3.48 5.66
CA LEU A 28 -11.56 4.50 5.28
C LEU A 28 -10.96 4.24 3.90
N TRP A 29 -10.62 2.97 3.62
CA TRP A 29 -10.07 2.55 2.33
C TRP A 29 -10.08 1.03 2.19
N THR A 30 -10.07 0.58 0.93
CA THR A 30 -9.93 -0.83 0.57
C THR A 30 -8.67 -1.03 -0.26
N GLY A 31 -8.10 -2.22 -0.25
CA GLY A 31 -6.91 -2.55 -1.02
C GLY A 31 -6.92 -3.99 -1.50
N GLU A 32 -6.43 -4.19 -2.71
CA GLU A 32 -6.20 -5.49 -3.30
C GLU A 32 -4.69 -5.73 -3.36
N LYS A 33 -4.24 -6.92 -2.92
CA LYS A 33 -2.85 -7.31 -3.09
C LYS A 33 -2.55 -7.46 -4.57
N VAL A 34 -1.51 -6.78 -5.02
CA VAL A 34 -1.01 -6.83 -6.40
C VAL A 34 0.43 -7.34 -6.41
N THR A 35 1.04 -7.43 -7.59
CA THR A 35 2.43 -7.83 -7.76
C THR A 35 3.33 -6.63 -8.04
N ASN A 36 4.65 -6.82 -7.94
CA ASN A 36 5.59 -5.75 -8.28
C ASN A 36 5.49 -5.31 -9.75
N ALA A 37 4.97 -6.15 -10.64
CA ALA A 37 4.73 -5.81 -12.04
C ALA A 37 3.56 -4.83 -12.23
N ASP A 38 2.67 -4.71 -11.24
CA ASP A 38 1.54 -3.78 -11.25
C ASP A 38 1.92 -2.38 -10.76
N ILE A 39 3.16 -2.19 -10.31
CA ILE A 39 3.66 -0.89 -9.86
C ILE A 39 3.95 -0.01 -11.10
N PRO A 40 3.38 1.20 -11.19
CA PRO A 40 3.65 2.11 -12.30
C PRO A 40 5.14 2.48 -12.41
N ALA A 41 5.66 2.52 -13.64
CA ALA A 41 7.07 2.87 -13.91
C ALA A 41 7.47 4.26 -13.39
N SER A 42 6.50 5.17 -13.21
CA SER A 42 6.68 6.50 -12.62
C SER A 42 7.23 6.47 -11.19
N PHE A 43 7.11 5.36 -10.48
CA PHE A 43 7.59 5.20 -9.11
C PHE A 43 9.11 5.07 -9.02
N SER A 44 9.78 4.71 -10.12
CA SER A 44 11.20 4.39 -10.14
C SER A 44 12.08 5.51 -9.53
N SER A 45 11.77 6.77 -9.83
CA SER A 45 12.46 7.93 -9.24
C SER A 45 12.25 8.04 -7.72
N SER A 46 11.02 7.80 -7.25
CA SER A 46 10.69 7.89 -5.82
C SER A 46 11.24 6.72 -5.00
N MET A 47 11.29 5.52 -5.58
CA MET A 47 11.95 4.36 -4.96
C MET A 47 13.45 4.59 -4.80
N LYS A 48 14.11 5.16 -5.83
CA LYS A 48 15.52 5.57 -5.75
C LYS A 48 15.75 6.60 -4.65
N GLN A 49 14.88 7.60 -4.51
CA GLN A 49 14.97 8.58 -3.41
C GLN A 49 14.80 7.92 -2.03
N GLY A 50 13.97 6.88 -1.93
CA GLY A 50 13.81 6.06 -0.72
C GLY A 50 14.92 5.04 -0.47
N ASN A 51 15.94 4.97 -1.35
CA ASN A 51 17.03 3.98 -1.32
C ASN A 51 16.54 2.52 -1.31
N TYR A 52 15.59 2.20 -2.19
CA TYR A 52 15.16 0.82 -2.40
C TYR A 52 14.71 0.59 -3.85
N THR A 53 14.51 -0.68 -4.20
CA THR A 53 14.09 -1.17 -5.51
C THR A 53 12.87 -2.08 -5.37
N THR A 54 12.28 -2.49 -6.51
CA THR A 54 11.19 -3.46 -6.50
C THR A 54 11.59 -4.81 -5.90
N ASN A 55 12.87 -5.18 -5.89
CA ASN A 55 13.35 -6.42 -5.27
C ASN A 55 13.29 -6.38 -3.74
N ASP A 56 13.27 -5.19 -3.16
CA ASP A 56 13.18 -5.02 -1.70
C ASP A 56 11.73 -5.10 -1.21
N ILE A 57 10.75 -5.05 -2.13
CA ILE A 57 9.32 -5.06 -1.83
C ILE A 57 8.86 -6.48 -1.48
N SER A 58 8.37 -6.64 -0.25
CA SER A 58 7.78 -7.88 0.26
C SER A 58 6.28 -8.00 -0.05
N ASP A 59 5.56 -6.88 -0.01
CA ASP A 59 4.13 -6.81 -0.26
C ASP A 59 3.75 -5.47 -0.88
N VAL A 60 2.80 -5.50 -1.82
CA VAL A 60 2.19 -4.31 -2.40
C VAL A 60 0.68 -4.48 -2.48
N TYR A 61 -0.04 -3.44 -2.04
CA TYR A 61 -1.49 -3.34 -2.19
C TYR A 61 -1.81 -2.11 -3.04
N ARG A 62 -2.67 -2.30 -4.04
CA ARG A 62 -3.33 -1.19 -4.74
C ARG A 62 -4.57 -0.81 -3.93
N VAL A 63 -4.58 0.41 -3.41
CA VAL A 63 -5.57 0.92 -2.45
C VAL A 63 -6.48 1.93 -3.13
N SER A 64 -7.77 1.87 -2.83
CA SER A 64 -8.75 2.91 -3.15
C SER A 64 -9.09 3.69 -1.88
N ARG A 65 -8.77 4.98 -1.86
CA ARG A 65 -9.04 5.89 -0.74
C ARG A 65 -9.59 7.20 -1.26
N ASN A 66 -10.78 7.60 -0.82
CA ASN A 66 -11.46 8.83 -1.29
C ASN A 66 -11.57 8.90 -2.83
N GLY A 67 -11.81 7.76 -3.49
CA GLY A 67 -11.89 7.66 -4.96
C GLY A 67 -10.55 7.76 -5.69
N GLN A 68 -9.42 7.85 -4.97
CA GLN A 68 -8.09 7.88 -5.56
C GLN A 68 -7.37 6.55 -5.39
N THR A 69 -6.68 6.13 -6.45
CA THR A 69 -5.77 4.99 -6.41
C THR A 69 -4.46 5.39 -5.74
N GLN A 70 -4.05 4.60 -4.75
CA GLN A 70 -2.78 4.72 -4.03
C GLN A 70 -2.11 3.34 -3.97
N TYR A 71 -0.82 3.31 -3.67
CA TYR A 71 -0.05 2.07 -3.53
C TYR A 71 0.57 2.01 -2.15
N TYR A 72 0.24 0.96 -1.41
CA TYR A 72 0.81 0.67 -0.10
C TYR A 72 1.90 -0.39 -0.24
N ILE A 73 3.14 0.02 -0.06
CA ILE A 73 4.34 -0.80 -0.29
C ILE A 73 4.96 -1.15 1.06
N THR A 74 5.25 -2.43 1.27
CA THR A 74 5.98 -2.92 2.44
C THR A 74 7.32 -3.48 2.00
N LEU A 75 8.41 -2.93 2.54
CA LEU A 75 9.75 -3.43 2.28
C LEU A 75 10.12 -4.55 3.26
N SER A 76 10.86 -5.52 2.73
CA SER A 76 11.54 -6.54 3.53
C SER A 76 12.62 -5.90 4.41
N GLY A 77 12.87 -6.49 5.59
CA GLY A 77 13.90 -6.02 6.53
C GLY A 77 13.43 -5.87 7.98
N THR A 78 14.36 -5.45 8.85
CA THR A 78 14.12 -5.21 10.28
C THR A 78 14.75 -3.87 10.68
N PRO A 79 13.96 -2.83 11.00
CA PRO A 79 12.50 -2.82 11.06
C PRO A 79 11.86 -2.86 9.66
N THR A 80 10.64 -3.39 9.59
CA THR A 80 9.81 -3.33 8.37
C THR A 80 9.48 -1.87 8.07
N ARG A 81 9.79 -1.42 6.84
CA ARG A 81 9.44 -0.08 6.35
C ARG A 81 8.19 -0.16 5.47
N ARG A 82 7.33 0.85 5.56
CA ARG A 82 6.11 0.93 4.76
C ARG A 82 6.05 2.30 4.09
N TYR A 83 5.46 2.36 2.91
CA TYR A 83 5.33 3.59 2.16
C TYR A 83 3.97 3.62 1.49
N MET A 84 3.38 4.81 1.39
CA MET A 84 2.16 5.05 0.65
C MET A 84 2.43 6.07 -0.44
N TYR A 85 2.15 5.69 -1.68
CA TYR A 85 2.33 6.54 -2.86
C TYR A 85 1.00 6.83 -3.53
N ASP A 86 0.88 7.96 -4.22
CA ASP A 86 -0.22 8.21 -5.15
C ASP A 86 -0.03 7.43 -6.47
N ASN A 87 -1.01 7.48 -7.37
CA ASN A 87 -0.93 6.81 -8.66
C ASN A 87 0.21 7.33 -9.59
N ASN A 88 0.82 8.48 -9.27
CA ASN A 88 1.93 9.06 -10.02
C ASN A 88 3.30 8.72 -9.40
N GLY A 89 3.33 7.99 -8.29
CA GLY A 89 4.55 7.62 -7.58
C GLY A 89 5.05 8.70 -6.62
N LYS A 90 4.26 9.73 -6.31
CA LYS A 90 4.61 10.71 -5.29
C LYS A 90 4.39 10.10 -3.91
N LEU A 91 5.38 10.21 -3.03
CA LEU A 91 5.28 9.76 -1.64
C LEU A 91 4.22 10.60 -0.91
N ILE A 92 3.24 9.93 -0.30
CA ILE A 92 2.20 10.52 0.54
C ILE A 92 2.54 10.32 2.02
N ASN A 93 3.03 9.14 2.39
CA ASN A 93 3.30 8.78 3.78
C ASN A 93 4.33 7.65 3.91
N GLU A 94 5.04 7.59 5.04
CA GLU A 94 5.98 6.53 5.44
C GLU A 94 5.60 5.91 6.80
#